data_AF-X1S9B6-F1
#
_entry.id   AF-X1S9B6-F1
#
_cell.length_a   1.000
_cell.length_b   1.000
_cell.length_c   1.000
_cell.angle_alpha   90.00
_cell.angle_beta   90.00
_cell.angle_gamma   90.00
#
_symmetry.space_group_name_H-M   'P 1'
#
loop_
_entity.id
_entity.type
_entity.pdbx_description
1 polymer ?
#
loop_
_entity_poly.entity_id
_entity_poly.type
_entity_poly.pdbx_seq_one_letter_code
_entity_poly.pdbx_strand_id
1 'polypeptide(L)'
;VRYLHSDINTLERMDIIRDLRLGKFDVLVGINLLREGLDIPEVSLVAILDADKEGFLRSARSLIQTSGRAARNARGTVLLYADRVTRSMQQAMDETRRRRKIQHDYNQQHNITPETIRKEVTQVFDFGKEVEATPQYEVAEDFAKYKSLDDMDTVIRSLETEMQAAVKALEFERAAELRDQIQALKKLIVFEA
;
A
#
# COMPACT_ATOMS: atom_id res chain seq x y z
N VAL A 1 -6.15 -6.96 16.27
CA VAL A 1 -6.89 -7.65 15.18
C VAL A 1 -7.68 -6.60 14.40
N ARG A 2 -7.57 -6.56 13.07
CA ARG A 2 -8.37 -5.67 12.20
C ARG A 2 -9.15 -6.50 11.17
N TYR A 3 -10.36 -6.05 10.84
CA TYR A 3 -11.26 -6.72 9.89
C TYR A 3 -11.27 -5.98 8.54
N LEU A 4 -11.20 -6.73 7.45
CA LEU A 4 -11.27 -6.19 6.10
C LEU A 4 -12.56 -6.64 5.41
N HIS A 5 -13.53 -5.73 5.26
CA HIS A 5 -14.79 -5.97 4.54
C HIS A 5 -14.73 -5.47 3.08
N SER A 6 -15.74 -5.83 2.30
CA SER A 6 -15.82 -5.57 0.84
C SER A 6 -15.86 -4.09 0.47
N ASP A 7 -16.30 -3.22 1.39
CA ASP A 7 -16.64 -1.82 1.10
C ASP A 7 -15.54 -0.84 1.50
N ILE A 8 -14.38 -1.37 1.93
CA ILE A 8 -13.20 -0.58 2.26
C ILE A 8 -12.63 0.03 0.98
N ASN A 9 -12.42 1.34 1.01
CA ASN A 9 -11.85 2.08 -0.10
C ASN A 9 -10.37 1.69 -0.33
N THR A 10 -9.83 1.96 -1.52
CA THR A 10 -8.46 1.53 -1.89
C THR A 10 -7.39 2.15 -0.98
N LEU A 11 -7.58 3.39 -0.52
CA LEU A 11 -6.63 4.10 0.33
C LEU A 11 -6.57 3.49 1.74
N GLU A 12 -7.73 3.27 2.36
CA GLU A 12 -7.89 2.66 3.66
C GLU A 12 -7.34 1.22 3.67
N ARG A 13 -7.47 0.49 2.56
CA ARG A 13 -6.81 -0.82 2.40
C ARG A 13 -5.29 -0.70 2.44
N MET A 14 -4.71 0.29 1.78
CA MET A 14 -3.26 0.53 1.81
C MET A 14 -2.80 0.89 3.22
N ASP A 15 -3.57 1.72 3.94
CA ASP A 15 -3.28 2.07 5.33
C ASP A 15 -3.32 0.86 6.26
N ILE A 16 -4.32 -0.01 6.12
CA ILE A 16 -4.42 -1.26 6.90
C ILE A 16 -3.22 -2.18 6.61
N ILE A 17 -2.83 -2.34 5.35
CA ILE A 17 -1.66 -3.14 4.96
C ILE A 17 -0.38 -2.55 5.54
N ARG A 18 -0.20 -1.22 5.46
CA ARG A 18 0.94 -0.52 6.04
C ARG A 18 0.98 -0.74 7.56
N ASP A 19 -0.15 -0.59 8.24
CA ASP A 19 -0.25 -0.75 9.68
C ASP A 19 0.06 -2.19 10.12
N LEU A 20 -0.30 -3.21 9.32
CA LEU A 20 0.13 -4.60 9.52
C LEU A 20 1.66 -4.73 9.37
N ARG A 21 2.25 -4.12 8.34
CA ARG A 21 3.72 -4.16 8.11
C ARG A 21 4.51 -3.44 9.20
N LEU A 22 3.95 -2.36 9.75
CA LEU A 22 4.52 -1.62 10.88
C LEU A 22 4.30 -2.32 12.23
N GLY A 23 3.57 -3.43 12.28
CA GLY A 23 3.28 -4.14 13.51
C GLY A 23 2.31 -3.41 14.44
N LYS A 24 1.50 -2.46 13.94
CA LYS A 24 0.42 -1.85 14.75
C LYS A 24 -0.65 -2.87 15.13
N PHE A 25 -0.74 -3.96 14.38
CA PHE A 25 -1.48 -5.16 14.73
C PHE A 25 -0.85 -6.38 14.05
N ASP A 26 -1.05 -7.57 14.62
CA ASP A 26 -0.39 -8.79 14.14
C ASP A 26 -1.28 -9.65 13.22
N VAL A 27 -2.60 -9.43 13.24
CA VAL A 27 -3.58 -10.29 12.56
C VAL A 27 -4.58 -9.47 11.76
N LEU A 28 -4.67 -9.79 10.47
CA LEU A 28 -5.68 -9.32 9.53
C LEU A 28 -6.68 -10.44 9.22
N VAL A 29 -7.97 -10.17 9.41
CA VAL A 29 -9.06 -11.11 9.10
C VAL A 29 -9.89 -10.56 7.95
N GLY A 30 -10.20 -11.39 6.94
CA GLY A 30 -11.04 -10.98 5.83
C GLY A 30 -11.57 -12.16 5.01
N ILE A 31 -12.73 -11.96 4.38
CA ILE A 31 -13.44 -12.99 3.59
C ILE A 31 -12.75 -13.19 2.24
N ASN A 32 -12.26 -12.11 1.64
CA ASN A 32 -11.57 -12.12 0.37
C ASN A 32 -10.30 -11.28 0.43
N LEU A 33 -9.24 -11.88 0.96
CA LEU A 33 -7.89 -11.30 0.92
C LEU A 33 -7.29 -11.32 -0.51
N LEU A 34 -8.05 -11.82 -1.50
CA LEU A 34 -7.70 -11.88 -2.90
C LEU A 34 -8.02 -10.55 -3.58
N ARG A 35 -7.14 -9.58 -3.40
CA ARG A 35 -6.88 -8.60 -4.46
C ARG A 35 -5.38 -8.55 -4.72
N GLU A 36 -5.05 -8.13 -5.93
CA GLU A 36 -3.66 -7.84 -6.32
C GLU A 36 -3.06 -6.84 -5.31
N GLY A 37 -1.78 -7.01 -4.96
CA GLY A 37 -1.08 -6.05 -4.09
C GLY A 37 -0.92 -6.42 -2.61
N LEU A 38 -1.46 -7.54 -2.12
CA LEU A 38 -1.09 -8.05 -0.78
C LEU A 38 0.24 -8.82 -0.87
N ASP A 39 1.34 -8.07 -1.00
CA ASP A 39 2.72 -8.59 -0.96
C ASP A 39 3.38 -8.15 0.35
N ILE A 40 3.28 -9.00 1.36
CA ILE A 40 3.66 -8.68 2.75
C ILE A 40 4.68 -9.73 3.21
N PRO A 41 5.99 -9.47 3.07
CA PRO A 41 7.05 -10.41 3.50
C PRO A 41 6.98 -10.79 4.97
N GLU A 42 6.36 -9.94 5.80
CA GLU A 42 6.19 -10.13 7.23
C GLU A 42 5.17 -11.24 7.57
N VAL A 43 4.29 -11.62 6.65
CA VAL A 43 3.28 -12.68 6.87
C VAL A 43 3.92 -14.06 6.76
N SER A 44 4.05 -14.75 7.89
CA SER A 44 4.53 -16.13 7.95
C SER A 44 3.42 -17.18 8.02
N LEU A 45 2.18 -16.78 8.32
CA LEU A 45 1.05 -17.71 8.52
C LEU A 45 -0.21 -17.22 7.80
N VAL A 46 -0.84 -18.11 7.04
CA VAL A 46 -2.17 -17.91 6.46
C VAL A 46 -3.08 -19.02 6.97
N ALA A 47 -4.16 -18.65 7.67
CA ALA A 47 -5.17 -19.58 8.13
C ALA A 47 -6.45 -19.44 7.29
N ILE A 48 -6.91 -20.53 6.69
CA ILE A 48 -8.17 -20.60 5.93
C ILE A 48 -9.15 -21.41 6.76
N LEU A 49 -10.12 -20.71 7.35
CA LEU A 49 -11.25 -21.32 8.04
C LEU A 49 -12.26 -21.86 7.03
N ASP A 50 -13.00 -22.90 7.40
CA ASP A 50 -14.03 -23.50 6.55
C ASP A 50 -13.48 -23.86 5.15
N ALA A 51 -12.31 -24.50 5.11
CA ALA A 51 -11.60 -24.77 3.86
C ALA A 51 -12.32 -25.81 2.97
N ASP A 52 -13.20 -26.61 3.55
CA ASP A 52 -14.01 -27.63 2.86
C ASP A 52 -15.40 -27.17 2.40
N LYS A 53 -15.77 -25.90 2.69
CA LYS A 53 -17.01 -25.31 2.20
C LYS A 53 -16.85 -24.88 0.75
N GLU A 54 -17.15 -25.80 -0.16
CA GLU A 54 -17.02 -25.56 -1.59
C GLU A 54 -17.82 -24.34 -2.06
N GLY A 55 -17.29 -23.65 -3.07
CA GLY A 55 -17.81 -22.38 -3.58
C GLY A 55 -16.70 -21.52 -4.15
N PHE A 56 -17.04 -20.30 -4.56
CA PHE A 56 -16.08 -19.40 -5.21
C PHE A 56 -14.80 -19.17 -4.38
N LEU A 57 -14.95 -18.91 -3.08
CA LEU A 57 -13.84 -18.61 -2.16
C LEU A 57 -12.99 -19.84 -1.77
N ARG A 58 -13.46 -21.05 -2.09
CA ARG A 58 -12.78 -22.32 -1.78
C ARG A 58 -12.52 -23.18 -3.02
N SER A 59 -12.64 -22.58 -4.21
CA SER A 59 -12.16 -23.21 -5.44
C SER A 59 -10.65 -23.44 -5.38
N ALA A 60 -10.15 -24.41 -6.14
CA ALA A 60 -8.70 -24.68 -6.23
C ALA A 60 -7.89 -23.41 -6.53
N ARG A 61 -8.38 -22.56 -7.44
CA ARG A 61 -7.76 -21.27 -7.78
C ARG A 61 -7.69 -20.33 -6.59
N SER A 62 -8.79 -20.16 -5.86
CA SER A 62 -8.88 -19.29 -4.69
C SER A 62 -7.98 -19.76 -3.56
N LEU A 63 -7.94 -21.08 -3.31
CA LEU A 63 -7.06 -21.69 -2.31
C LEU A 63 -5.59 -21.49 -2.66
N ILE A 64 -5.20 -21.69 -3.92
CA ILE A 64 -3.81 -21.46 -4.39
C ILE A 64 -3.42 -19.99 -4.20
N GLN A 65 -4.28 -19.06 -4.62
CA GLN A 65 -3.99 -17.62 -4.50
C GLN A 65 -3.91 -17.16 -3.04
N THR A 66 -4.78 -17.67 -2.18
CA THR A 66 -4.75 -17.36 -0.73
C THR A 66 -3.50 -17.94 -0.09
N SER A 67 -3.14 -19.18 -0.43
CA SER A 67 -1.92 -19.84 0.05
C SER A 67 -0.65 -19.10 -0.39
N GLY A 68 -0.66 -18.53 -1.60
CA GLY A 68 0.45 -17.76 -2.15
C GLY A 68 0.85 -16.53 -1.32
N ARG A 69 -0.01 -16.05 -0.41
CA ARG A 69 0.31 -14.93 0.49
C ARG A 69 1.40 -15.29 1.50
N ALA A 70 1.48 -16.56 1.92
CA ALA A 70 2.55 -17.04 2.78
C ALA A 70 3.88 -17.24 2.03
N ALA A 71 3.89 -17.31 0.69
CA ALA A 71 5.07 -17.67 -0.09
C ALA A 71 6.16 -16.59 -0.14
N ARG A 72 5.91 -15.41 0.45
CA ARG A 72 6.84 -14.29 0.51
C ARG A 72 7.76 -14.34 1.73
N ASN A 73 7.47 -15.23 2.67
CA ASN A 73 8.24 -15.44 3.88
C ASN A 73 8.93 -16.81 3.85
N ALA A 74 10.20 -16.87 4.25
CA ALA A 74 10.97 -18.12 4.28
C ALA A 74 10.35 -19.18 5.21
N ARG A 75 9.60 -18.75 6.24
CA ARG A 75 8.84 -19.60 7.17
C ARG A 75 7.34 -19.66 6.84
N GLY A 76 6.96 -19.28 5.63
CA GLY A 76 5.60 -19.27 5.13
C GLY A 76 4.88 -20.60 5.31
N THR A 77 3.78 -20.56 6.05
CA THR A 77 2.95 -21.72 6.42
C THR A 77 1.47 -21.42 6.14
N VAL A 78 0.74 -22.43 5.66
CA VAL A 78 -0.70 -22.33 5.39
C VAL A 78 -1.43 -23.41 6.18
N LEU A 79 -2.46 -23.02 6.93
CA LEU A 79 -3.33 -23.93 7.66
C LEU A 79 -4.73 -23.92 7.02
N LEU A 80 -5.21 -25.11 6.65
CA LEU A 80 -6.56 -25.31 6.12
C LEU A 80 -7.39 -26.00 7.20
N TYR A 81 -8.32 -25.27 7.83
CA TYR A 81 -9.24 -25.84 8.81
C TYR A 81 -10.46 -26.39 8.09
N ALA A 82 -10.67 -27.70 8.18
CA ALA A 82 -11.72 -28.43 7.48
C ALA A 82 -12.00 -29.75 8.18
N ASP A 83 -13.23 -30.26 8.02
CA ASP A 83 -13.61 -31.58 8.51
C ASP A 83 -13.17 -32.68 7.52
N ARG A 84 -13.08 -32.34 6.23
CA ARG A 84 -12.67 -33.26 5.16
C ARG A 84 -11.80 -32.60 4.09
N VAL A 85 -11.01 -33.40 3.39
CA VAL A 85 -10.24 -32.91 2.22
C VAL A 85 -11.13 -32.95 0.98
N THR A 86 -11.45 -31.78 0.41
CA THR A 86 -12.19 -31.67 -0.85
C THR A 86 -11.29 -31.84 -2.07
N ARG A 87 -11.88 -32.02 -3.26
CA ARG A 87 -11.13 -32.06 -4.53
C ARG A 87 -10.36 -30.76 -4.77
N SER A 88 -10.97 -29.61 -4.47
CA SER A 88 -10.33 -28.30 -4.62
C SER A 88 -9.12 -28.15 -3.68
N MET A 89 -9.24 -28.62 -2.44
CA MET A 89 -8.13 -28.64 -1.48
C MET A 89 -7.00 -29.55 -1.95
N GLN A 90 -7.33 -30.76 -2.40
CA GLN A 90 -6.34 -31.71 -2.89
C GLN A 90 -5.54 -31.13 -4.07
N GLN A 91 -6.23 -30.56 -5.06
CA GLN A 91 -5.59 -29.91 -6.21
C GLN A 91 -4.65 -28.76 -5.77
N ALA A 92 -5.11 -27.92 -4.83
CA ALA A 92 -4.29 -26.81 -4.33
C ALA A 92 -3.05 -27.30 -3.56
N MET A 93 -3.19 -28.33 -2.71
CA MET A 93 -2.09 -28.93 -1.97
C MET A 93 -1.08 -29.60 -2.90
N ASP A 94 -1.54 -30.34 -3.90
CA ASP A 94 -0.66 -31.06 -4.84
C ASP A 94 0.12 -30.09 -5.72
N GLU A 95 -0.52 -29.03 -6.23
CA GLU A 95 0.18 -28.00 -6.98
C GLU A 95 1.20 -27.25 -6.11
N THR A 96 0.86 -26.99 -4.84
CA THR A 96 1.80 -26.38 -3.88
C THR A 96 3.00 -27.27 -3.62
N ARG A 97 2.79 -28.57 -3.38
CA ARG A 97 3.87 -29.56 -3.18
C ARG A 97 4.74 -29.69 -4.42
N ARG A 98 4.14 -29.76 -5.61
CA ARG A 98 4.85 -29.85 -6.89
C ARG A 98 5.77 -28.65 -7.09
N ARG A 99 5.26 -27.42 -6.90
CA ARG A 99 6.08 -26.19 -7.00
C ARG A 99 7.19 -26.15 -5.97
N ARG A 100 6.88 -26.48 -4.70
CA ARG A 100 7.87 -26.46 -3.61
C ARG A 100 9.00 -27.47 -3.87
N LYS A 101 8.68 -28.65 -4.40
CA LYS A 101 9.69 -29.65 -4.78
C LYS A 101 10.64 -29.10 -5.85
N ILE A 102 10.10 -28.54 -6.93
CA ILE A 102 10.91 -27.95 -8.01
C ILE A 102 11.82 -26.84 -7.47
N GLN A 103 11.29 -25.96 -6.62
CA GLN A 103 12.05 -24.88 -5.99
C GLN A 103 13.15 -25.40 -5.07
N HIS A 104 12.85 -26.44 -4.28
CA HIS A 104 13.83 -27.07 -3.39
C HIS A 104 14.98 -27.72 -4.16
N ASP A 105 14.65 -28.51 -5.19
CA ASP A 105 15.63 -29.18 -6.04
C ASP A 105 16.53 -28.15 -6.73
N TYR A 106 15.95 -27.07 -7.26
CA TYR A 106 16.69 -25.95 -7.85
C TYR A 106 17.63 -25.28 -6.83
N ASN A 107 17.12 -24.96 -5.64
CA ASN A 107 17.91 -24.32 -4.59
C ASN A 107 19.09 -25.20 -4.14
N GLN A 108 18.90 -26.51 -4.03
CA GLN A 108 19.97 -27.45 -3.69
C GLN A 108 21.03 -27.51 -4.80
N GLN A 109 20.62 -27.57 -6.07
CA GLN A 109 21.55 -27.61 -7.20
C GLN A 109 22.39 -26.32 -7.31
N HIS A 110 21.83 -25.19 -6.90
CA HIS A 110 22.47 -23.88 -7.01
C HIS A 110 23.02 -23.33 -5.68
N ASN A 111 22.99 -24.11 -4.60
CA ASN A 111 23.41 -23.69 -3.25
C ASN A 111 22.70 -22.40 -2.77
N ILE A 112 21.41 -22.24 -3.09
CA ILE A 112 20.60 -21.08 -2.69
C ILE A 112 19.95 -21.38 -1.34
N THR A 113 20.21 -20.53 -0.34
CA THR A 113 19.48 -20.55 0.93
C THR A 113 18.25 -19.64 0.83
N PRO A 114 17.02 -20.13 1.08
CA PRO A 114 15.82 -19.28 1.04
C PRO A 114 15.87 -18.18 2.10
N GLU A 115 15.79 -16.93 1.67
CA GLU A 115 15.74 -15.77 2.55
C GLU A 115 14.47 -14.93 2.29
N THR A 116 13.98 -14.29 3.34
CA THR A 116 12.82 -13.39 3.23
C THR A 116 13.29 -12.05 2.70
N ILE A 117 12.69 -11.59 1.60
CA ILE A 117 13.02 -10.29 1.02
C ILE A 117 12.62 -9.19 2.02
N ARG A 118 13.56 -8.31 2.35
CA ARG A 118 13.28 -7.09 3.10
C ARG A 118 12.89 -5.99 2.11
N LYS A 119 11.66 -5.50 2.22
CA LYS A 119 11.17 -4.36 1.44
C LYS A 119 10.93 -3.20 2.37
N GLU A 120 11.31 -1.99 1.97
CA GLU A 120 10.92 -0.80 2.71
C GLU A 120 9.40 -0.68 2.77
N VAL A 121 8.90 -0.16 3.89
CA VAL A 121 7.51 0.24 4.01
C VAL A 121 7.45 1.65 3.46
N THR A 122 7.18 1.79 2.16
CA THR A 122 6.99 3.11 1.55
C THR A 122 5.88 3.82 2.31
N GLN A 123 6.16 5.02 2.80
CA GLN A 123 5.13 5.88 3.34
C GLN A 123 4.20 6.21 2.18
N VAL A 124 2.97 5.65 2.21
CA VAL A 124 1.88 6.18 1.40
C VAL A 124 1.84 7.66 1.74
N PHE A 125 2.15 8.50 0.76
CA PHE A 125 2.34 9.93 0.91
C PHE A 125 1.39 10.50 1.95
N ASP A 126 1.97 11.17 2.93
CA ASP A 126 1.28 11.89 4.00
C ASP A 126 0.65 13.16 3.40
N PHE A 127 -0.38 12.99 2.58
CA PHE A 127 -1.19 14.09 2.04
C PHE A 127 -2.22 14.61 3.07
N GLY A 128 -2.03 14.35 4.37
CA GLY A 128 -3.09 14.61 5.35
C GLY A 128 -2.69 14.78 6.80
N LYS A 129 -1.43 14.60 7.21
CA LYS A 129 -1.00 15.14 8.50
C LYS A 129 -0.61 16.59 8.32
N GLU A 130 -1.48 17.45 8.83
CA GLU A 130 -1.12 18.77 9.33
C GLU A 130 0.24 18.67 10.01
N VAL A 131 1.25 19.24 9.34
CA VAL A 131 2.54 19.52 9.94
C VAL A 131 2.23 20.40 11.15
N GLU A 132 2.44 19.85 12.34
CA GLU A 132 2.37 20.61 13.58
C GLU A 132 3.15 21.90 13.38
N ALA A 133 2.44 23.01 13.58
CA ALA A 133 2.93 24.35 13.34
C ALA A 133 4.24 24.60 14.12
N THR A 134 5.37 24.54 13.43
CA THR A 134 6.55 25.31 13.84
C THR A 134 6.22 26.79 13.74
N PRO A 135 6.45 27.61 14.77
CA PRO A 135 6.08 29.01 14.75
C PRO A 135 6.98 29.77 13.78
N GLN A 136 6.43 30.12 12.62
CA GLN A 136 7.06 31.01 11.65
C GLN A 136 6.99 32.46 12.16
N TYR A 137 7.87 32.80 13.09
CA TYR A 137 8.31 34.18 13.26
C TYR A 137 9.49 34.39 12.31
N GLU A 138 9.23 34.76 11.05
CA GLU A 138 10.21 35.49 10.20
C GLU A 138 9.70 35.85 8.79
N VAL A 139 8.55 35.36 8.34
CA VAL A 139 8.06 35.67 6.97
C VAL A 139 7.14 36.90 6.91
N ALA A 140 6.95 37.62 8.02
CA ALA A 140 6.06 38.77 8.09
C ALA A 140 6.59 40.03 7.36
N GLU A 141 7.87 40.07 6.96
CA GLU A 141 8.47 41.30 6.41
C GLU A 141 8.34 41.47 4.88
N ASP A 142 8.00 40.43 4.11
CA ASP A 142 7.92 40.52 2.63
C ASP A 142 6.50 40.61 2.05
N PHE A 143 5.44 40.45 2.86
CA PHE A 143 4.05 40.45 2.37
C PHE A 143 3.42 41.83 2.15
N ALA A 144 4.13 42.92 2.45
CA ALA A 144 3.63 44.28 2.24
C ALA A 144 3.61 44.73 0.76
N LYS A 145 3.99 43.88 -0.20
CA LYS A 145 4.12 44.25 -1.62
C LYS A 145 2.97 43.87 -2.55
N TYR A 146 2.03 43.01 -2.14
CA TYR A 146 0.93 42.59 -3.01
C TYR A 146 -0.40 43.19 -2.54
N LYS A 147 -0.65 44.43 -2.98
CA LYS A 147 -1.90 45.16 -2.76
C LYS A 147 -2.83 45.02 -3.98
N SER A 148 -3.37 43.83 -4.23
CA SER A 148 -4.63 43.64 -4.98
C SER A 148 -4.94 42.15 -5.11
N LEU A 149 -6.20 41.75 -4.90
CA LEU A 149 -6.69 40.38 -5.19
C LEU A 149 -6.48 39.99 -6.67
N ASP A 150 -6.49 40.97 -7.59
CA ASP A 150 -6.22 40.76 -9.02
C ASP A 150 -4.75 40.34 -9.29
N ASP A 151 -3.80 40.78 -8.46
CA ASP A 151 -2.39 40.41 -8.63
C ASP A 151 -2.14 38.96 -8.19
N MET A 152 -2.90 38.45 -7.22
CA MET A 152 -2.73 37.08 -6.73
C MET A 152 -3.14 36.01 -7.75
N ASP A 153 -4.21 36.25 -8.51
CA ASP A 153 -4.64 35.35 -9.59
C ASP A 153 -3.60 35.27 -10.71
N THR A 154 -2.94 36.39 -11.03
CA THR A 154 -1.87 36.39 -12.04
C THR A 154 -0.63 35.64 -11.57
N VAL A 155 -0.26 35.78 -10.31
CA VAL A 155 0.84 35.04 -9.67
C VAL A 155 0.54 33.54 -9.61
N ILE A 156 -0.69 33.15 -9.31
CA ILE A 156 -1.09 31.73 -9.34
C ILE A 156 -0.93 31.15 -10.75
N ARG A 157 -1.36 31.86 -11.79
CA ARG A 157 -1.24 31.40 -13.19
C ARG A 157 0.21 31.27 -13.65
N SER A 158 1.11 32.16 -13.21
CA SER A 158 2.53 32.03 -13.53
C SER A 158 3.14 30.81 -12.84
N LEU A 159 2.83 30.59 -11.56
CA LEU A 159 3.29 29.41 -10.81
C LEU A 159 2.74 28.09 -11.40
N GLU A 160 1.49 28.07 -11.86
CA GLU A 160 0.90 26.91 -12.55
C GLU A 160 1.64 26.59 -13.85
N THR A 161 2.07 27.62 -14.58
CA THR A 161 2.85 27.48 -15.82
C THR A 161 4.25 26.93 -15.52
N GLU A 162 4.93 27.44 -14.49
CA GLU A 162 6.23 26.93 -14.05
C GLU A 162 6.16 25.49 -13.55
N MET A 163 5.10 25.15 -12.81
CA MET A 163 4.87 23.78 -12.34
C MET A 163 4.72 22.81 -13.51
N GLN A 164 3.96 23.18 -14.55
CA GLN A 164 3.80 22.37 -15.76
C GLN A 164 5.12 22.22 -16.53
N ALA A 165 5.98 23.25 -16.53
CA ALA A 165 7.31 23.17 -17.13
C ALA A 165 8.22 22.19 -16.36
N ALA A 166 8.22 22.25 -15.02
CA ALA A 166 8.97 21.33 -14.17
C ALA A 166 8.52 19.87 -14.34
N VAL A 167 7.21 19.62 -14.49
CA VAL A 167 6.67 18.28 -14.80
C VAL A 167 7.18 17.77 -16.15
N LYS A 168 7.19 18.62 -17.18
CA LYS A 168 7.72 18.27 -18.51
C LYS A 168 9.24 17.99 -18.48
N ALA A 169 9.96 18.64 -17.58
CA ALA A 169 11.38 18.43 -17.34
C ALA A 169 11.70 17.23 -16.42
N LEU A 170 10.68 16.52 -15.90
CA LEU A 170 10.80 15.44 -14.92
C LEU A 170 11.39 15.89 -13.56
N GLU A 171 11.30 17.18 -13.24
CA GLU A 171 11.76 17.77 -11.97
C GLU A 171 10.63 17.74 -10.93
N PHE A 172 10.32 16.54 -10.42
CA PHE A 172 9.15 16.32 -9.58
C PHE A 172 9.19 17.01 -8.20
N GLU A 173 10.38 17.18 -7.62
CA GLU A 173 10.54 17.92 -6.36
C GLU A 173 10.17 19.39 -6.54
N ARG A 174 10.65 20.01 -7.62
CA ARG A 174 10.33 21.41 -7.95
C ARG A 174 8.86 21.60 -8.27
N ALA A 175 8.23 20.65 -8.97
CA ALA A 175 6.80 20.68 -9.23
C ALA A 175 5.96 20.55 -7.94
N ALA A 176 6.43 19.79 -6.95
CA ALA A 176 5.76 19.66 -5.66
C ALA A 176 5.83 20.97 -4.85
N GLU A 177 7.01 21.62 -4.80
CA GLU A 177 7.17 22.93 -4.14
C GLU A 177 6.22 23.99 -4.73
N LEU A 178 6.15 24.07 -6.07
CA LEU A 178 5.30 25.03 -6.76
C LEU A 178 3.81 24.75 -6.51
N ARG A 179 3.40 23.49 -6.46
CA ARG A 179 2.03 23.09 -6.11
C ARG A 179 1.65 23.56 -4.71
N ASP A 180 2.53 23.37 -3.74
CA ASP A 180 2.26 23.71 -2.34
C ASP A 180 2.19 25.24 -2.15
N GLN A 181 3.01 26.00 -2.88
CA GLN A 181 2.92 27.47 -2.96
C GLN A 181 1.59 27.95 -3.56
N ILE A 182 1.14 27.33 -4.67
CA ILE A 182 -0.16 27.65 -5.28
C ILE A 182 -1.32 27.37 -4.31
N GLN A 183 -1.27 26.27 -3.56
CA GLN A 183 -2.31 25.95 -2.58
C GLN A 183 -2.33 26.95 -1.42
N ALA A 184 -1.17 27.38 -0.92
CA ALA A 184 -1.08 28.40 0.11
C ALA A 184 -1.71 29.73 -0.35
N LEU A 185 -1.41 30.16 -1.58
CA LEU A 185 -1.99 31.37 -2.17
C LEU A 185 -3.50 31.25 -2.40
N LYS A 186 -3.98 30.12 -2.94
CA LYS A 186 -5.42 29.88 -3.13
C LYS A 186 -6.19 29.87 -1.81
N LYS A 187 -5.60 29.33 -0.73
CA LYS A 187 -6.20 29.33 0.60
C LYS A 187 -6.36 30.76 1.15
N LEU A 188 -5.38 31.64 0.91
CA LEU A 188 -5.47 33.06 1.29
C LEU A 188 -6.60 33.79 0.57
N ILE A 189 -6.77 33.57 -0.74
CA ILE A 189 -7.88 34.17 -1.52
C ILE A 189 -9.25 33.74 -0.98
N VAL A 190 -9.40 32.46 -0.59
CA VAL A 190 -10.67 31.92 -0.06
C VAL A 190 -10.99 32.47 1.34
N PHE A 191 -10.01 32.95 2.10
CA PHE A 191 -10.23 33.53 3.43
C PHE A 191 -10.51 35.05 3.40
N GLU A 192 -10.22 35.74 2.29
CA GLU A 192 -10.48 37.19 2.13
C GLU A 192 -11.78 37.52 1.35
N ALA A 193 -12.48 36.51 0.83
CA ALA A 193 -13.78 36.63 0.16
C ALA A 193 -14.96 36.36 1.11
#